data_AF-A0A9D2HHC3-F1
#
_entry.id   AF-A0A9D2HHC3-F1
#
_cell.length_a   1.000
_cell.length_b   1.000
_cell.length_c   1.000
_cell.angle_alpha   90.00
_cell.angle_beta   90.00
_cell.angle_gamma   90.00
#
_symmetry.space_group_name_H-M   'P 1'
#
loop_
_entity.id
_entity.type
_entity.pdbx_description
1 polymer ?
#
loop_
_entity_poly.entity_id
_entity_poly.type
_entity_poly.pdbx_seq_one_letter_code
_entity_poly.pdbx_strand_id
1 'polypeptide(L)'
;MNKFLNNIRRVNKQIPLSKKVFCSIAILLLGIVLGIISKFLDTTPSNELPFIIESLDFRNFLGRLAIWILIAVCISIYSNSSIRAAINVFVFFVGMVTSYYLYSKFIAGFFPRSYAMTWFGITAISPCSSIFT
;
A
#
# COMPACT_ATOMS: atom_id res chain seq x y z
N MET A 1 -10.35 5.48 27.51
CA MET A 1 -9.48 4.80 26.52
C MET A 1 -8.64 5.79 25.71
N ASN A 2 -9.24 6.74 24.99
CA ASN A 2 -8.53 7.67 24.07
C ASN A 2 -7.41 8.49 24.70
N LYS A 3 -7.53 8.85 25.99
CA LYS A 3 -6.51 9.61 26.72
C LYS A 3 -5.22 8.80 26.97
N PHE A 4 -5.35 7.48 27.16
CA PHE A 4 -4.23 6.57 27.40
C PHE A 4 -3.45 6.30 26.11
N LEU A 5 -4.16 6.00 25.01
CA LEU A 5 -3.58 5.82 23.68
C LEU A 5 -2.92 7.10 23.15
N ASN A 6 -3.53 8.27 23.39
CA ASN A 6 -2.94 9.56 23.04
C ASN A 6 -1.65 9.87 23.83
N ASN A 7 -1.49 9.31 25.04
CA ASN A 7 -0.30 9.51 25.86
C ASN A 7 0.89 8.69 25.35
N ILE A 8 0.64 7.49 24.82
CA ILE A 8 1.68 6.64 24.22
C ILE A 8 2.16 7.22 22.88
N ARG A 9 1.27 7.88 22.12
CA ARG A 9 1.56 8.40 20.77
C ARG A 9 2.14 9.82 20.72
N ARG A 10 2.12 10.58 21.83
CA ARG A 10 2.64 11.95 21.90
C ARG A 10 4.17 12.00 22.06
N VAL A 11 4.89 11.56 21.03
CA VAL A 11 6.24 12.11 20.79
C VAL A 11 6.06 13.42 20.03
N ASN A 12 5.91 14.50 20.78
CA ASN A 12 5.84 15.87 20.25
C ASN A 12 7.22 16.31 19.71
N LYS A 13 7.70 15.67 18.65
CA LYS A 13 8.69 16.26 17.76
C LYS A 13 7.90 16.98 16.69
N GLN A 14 7.94 18.32 16.69
CA GLN A 14 7.43 19.11 15.58
C GLN A 14 8.30 18.85 14.35
N ILE A 15 8.01 17.76 13.63
CA ILE A 15 8.66 17.46 12.36
C ILE A 15 8.21 18.53 11.37
N PRO A 16 9.13 19.16 10.61
CA PRO A 16 8.77 20.18 9.63
C PRO A 16 7.81 19.60 8.58
N LEU A 17 6.88 20.45 8.11
CA LEU A 17 5.83 20.07 7.16
C LEU A 17 6.42 19.44 5.88
N SER A 18 7.54 19.96 5.40
CA SER A 18 8.28 19.46 4.22
C SER A 18 8.68 17.99 4.36
N LYS A 19 9.19 17.57 5.53
CA LYS A 19 9.55 16.17 5.78
C LYS A 19 8.33 15.26 5.82
N LYS A 20 7.18 15.75 6.32
CA LYS A 20 5.92 14.97 6.31
C LYS A 20 5.45 14.72 4.88
N VAL A 21 5.44 15.76 4.05
CA VAL A 21 5.06 15.66 2.63
C VAL A 21 6.01 14.74 1.88
N PHE A 22 7.32 14.88 2.07
CA PHE A 22 8.32 14.00 1.45
C PHE A 22 8.11 12.53 1.83
N CYS A 23 7.83 12.24 3.11
CA CYS A 23 7.50 10.88 3.53
C CYS A 23 6.25 10.34 2.83
N SER A 24 5.17 11.12 2.75
CA SER A 24 3.94 10.68 2.07
C SER A 24 4.15 10.45 0.58
N ILE A 25 4.96 11.28 -0.09
CA ILE A 25 5.34 11.09 -1.50
C ILE A 25 6.17 9.81 -1.65
N ALA A 26 7.15 9.57 -0.78
CA ALA A 26 7.95 8.36 -0.83
C ALA A 26 7.09 7.09 -0.64
N ILE A 27 6.10 7.15 0.25
CA ILE A 27 5.14 6.06 0.48
C ILE A 27 4.24 5.84 -0.76
N LEU A 28 3.80 6.91 -1.41
CA LEU A 28 3.07 6.83 -2.67
C LEU A 28 3.90 6.15 -3.75
N LEU A 29 5.16 6.58 -3.93
CA LEU A 29 6.08 5.99 -4.91
C LEU A 29 6.34 4.50 -4.61
N LEU A 30 6.52 4.16 -3.34
CA LEU A 30 6.68 2.78 -2.90
C LEU A 30 5.45 1.95 -3.26
N GLY A 31 4.24 2.47 -3.01
CA GLY A 31 2.99 1.84 -3.42
C GLY A 31 2.92 1.60 -4.93
N ILE A 32 3.27 2.61 -5.73
CA ILE A 32 3.29 2.51 -7.21
C ILE A 32 4.26 1.42 -7.68
N VAL A 33 5.50 1.45 -7.18
CA VAL A 33 6.54 0.49 -7.58
C VAL A 33 6.12 -0.93 -7.24
N LEU A 34 5.60 -1.15 -6.02
CA LEU A 34 5.13 -2.48 -5.61
C LEU A 34 3.89 -2.93 -6.42
N GLY A 35 2.95 -2.04 -6.72
CA GLY A 35 1.77 -2.37 -7.53
C GLY A 35 2.14 -2.77 -8.96
N ILE A 36 3.12 -2.09 -9.57
CA ILE A 36 3.67 -2.46 -10.88
C ILE A 36 4.37 -3.82 -10.81
N ILE A 37 5.26 -4.04 -9.84
CA ILE A 37 5.98 -5.31 -9.68
C ILE A 37 5.00 -6.46 -9.46
N SER A 38 3.99 -6.27 -8.61
CA SER A 38 2.95 -7.26 -8.37
C SER A 38 2.24 -7.64 -9.66
N LYS A 39 1.83 -6.65 -10.48
CA LYS A 39 1.18 -6.95 -11.75
C LYS A 39 2.12 -7.59 -12.76
N PHE A 40 3.37 -7.14 -12.83
CA PHE A 40 4.40 -7.71 -13.69
C PHE A 40 4.61 -9.21 -13.40
N LEU A 41 4.71 -9.58 -12.12
CA LEU A 41 4.84 -10.97 -11.69
C LEU A 41 3.58 -11.80 -11.97
N ASP A 42 2.40 -11.19 -11.92
CA ASP A 42 1.15 -11.85 -12.31
C ASP A 42 1.05 -12.12 -13.82
N THR A 43 1.60 -11.22 -14.64
CA THR A 43 1.58 -11.33 -16.11
C THR A 43 2.71 -12.17 -16.68
N THR A 44 3.80 -12.35 -15.93
CA THR A 44 4.95 -13.13 -16.39
C THR A 44 4.68 -14.62 -16.15
N PRO A 45 4.76 -15.47 -17.19
CA PRO A 45 4.62 -16.91 -17.01
C PRO A 45 5.77 -17.44 -16.13
N SER A 46 5.46 -18.42 -15.27
CA SER A 46 6.42 -18.98 -14.31
C SER A 46 7.69 -19.50 -14.98
N ASN A 47 7.55 -20.03 -16.19
CA ASN A 47 8.62 -20.60 -16.98
C ASN A 47 9.66 -19.57 -17.52
N GLU A 48 9.35 -18.27 -17.43
CA GLU A 48 10.28 -17.19 -17.81
C GLU A 48 10.81 -16.42 -16.58
N LEU A 49 10.39 -16.78 -15.37
CA LEU A 49 10.89 -16.16 -14.15
C LEU A 49 12.24 -16.77 -13.75
N PRO A 50 13.16 -15.97 -13.18
CA PRO A 50 14.39 -16.48 -12.59
C PRO A 50 14.08 -17.54 -11.52
N PHE A 51 14.85 -18.62 -11.47
CA PHE A 51 14.66 -19.74 -10.54
C PHE A 51 14.49 -19.31 -9.07
N ILE A 52 15.22 -18.28 -8.64
CA ILE A 52 15.12 -17.73 -7.28
C ILE A 52 13.71 -17.17 -7.01
N ILE A 53 13.10 -16.49 -7.98
CA ILE A 53 11.80 -15.84 -7.83
C ILE A 53 10.67 -16.87 -7.76
N GLU A 54 10.78 -17.92 -8.58
CA GLU A 54 9.84 -19.04 -8.59
C GLU A 54 9.96 -19.90 -7.32
N SER A 55 11.18 -20.21 -6.89
CA SER A 55 11.42 -21.02 -5.67
C SER A 55 10.89 -20.38 -4.38
N LEU A 56 10.89 -19.04 -4.32
CA LEU A 56 10.35 -18.25 -3.20
C LEU A 56 8.85 -17.94 -3.35
N ASP A 57 8.24 -18.36 -4.46
CA ASP A 57 6.83 -18.15 -4.78
C ASP A 57 6.38 -16.67 -4.65
N PHE A 58 7.25 -15.74 -5.10
CA PHE A 58 7.00 -14.30 -4.96
C PHE A 58 5.72 -13.84 -5.67
N ARG A 59 5.33 -14.54 -6.73
CA ARG A 59 4.06 -14.31 -7.44
C ARG A 59 2.88 -14.49 -6.50
N ASN A 60 2.77 -15.65 -5.83
CA ASN A 60 1.68 -15.86 -4.87
C ASN A 60 1.84 -15.02 -3.61
N PHE A 61 3.07 -14.74 -3.18
CA PHE A 61 3.31 -13.92 -2.00
C PHE A 61 2.81 -12.49 -2.19
N LEU A 62 3.15 -11.84 -3.32
CA LEU A 62 2.72 -10.48 -3.64
C LEU A 62 1.26 -10.39 -4.11
N GLY A 63 0.67 -11.49 -4.58
CA GLY A 63 -0.76 -11.58 -4.91
C GLY A 63 -1.68 -11.70 -3.68
N ARG A 64 -1.14 -12.03 -2.49
CA ARG A 64 -1.95 -12.21 -1.28
C ARG A 64 -2.18 -10.90 -0.53
N LEU A 65 -3.39 -10.70 -0.02
CA LEU A 65 -3.77 -9.52 0.77
C LEU A 65 -2.89 -9.33 2.03
N ALA A 66 -2.40 -10.42 2.62
CA ALA A 66 -1.63 -10.42 3.87
C ALA A 66 -0.36 -9.55 3.84
N ILE A 67 0.43 -9.58 2.75
CA ILE A 67 1.67 -8.78 2.67
C ILE A 67 1.37 -7.29 2.61
N TRP A 68 0.29 -6.91 1.92
CA TRP A 68 -0.14 -5.52 1.81
C TRP A 68 -0.64 -4.96 3.14
N ILE A 69 -1.35 -5.77 3.92
CA ILE A 69 -1.71 -5.42 5.31
C ILE A 69 -0.45 -5.27 6.16
N LEU A 70 0.51 -6.19 6.06
CA LEU A 70 1.75 -6.13 6.85
C LEU A 70 2.49 -4.80 6.61
N ILE A 71 2.65 -4.42 5.34
CA ILE A 71 3.30 -3.15 4.96
C ILE A 71 2.49 -1.95 5.49
N ALA A 72 1.17 -1.96 5.36
CA ALA A 72 0.31 -0.90 5.90
C ALA A 72 0.43 -0.76 7.42
N VAL A 73 0.53 -1.87 8.16
CA VAL A 73 0.75 -1.87 9.60
C VAL A 73 2.13 -1.29 9.94
N CYS A 74 3.19 -1.68 9.23
CA CYS A 74 4.51 -1.07 9.40
C CYS A 74 4.47 0.45 9.20
N ILE A 75 3.85 0.91 8.10
CA ILE A 75 3.68 2.35 7.81
C ILE A 75 2.90 3.05 8.94
N SER A 76 1.88 2.41 9.50
CA SER A 76 1.08 2.95 10.60
C SER A 76 1.89 3.11 11.91
N ILE A 77 2.72 2.12 12.24
CA ILE A 77 3.58 2.13 13.45
C ILE A 77 4.62 3.24 13.37
N TYR A 78 5.26 3.43 12.22
CA TYR A 78 6.25 4.51 12.03
C TYR A 78 5.61 5.90 11.91
N SER A 79 4.28 5.98 11.83
CA SER A 79 3.57 7.24 11.71
C SER A 79 3.31 7.90 13.06
N ASN A 80 3.86 9.11 13.21
CA ASN A 80 3.84 9.92 14.43
C ASN A 80 2.44 10.40 14.91
N SER A 81 1.32 10.01 14.28
CA SER A 81 -0.05 10.35 14.70
C SER A 81 -1.05 9.44 13.98
N SER A 82 -2.21 9.14 14.60
CA SER A 82 -3.27 8.31 14.00
C SER A 82 -3.74 8.86 12.66
N ILE A 83 -3.95 10.17 12.56
CA ILE A 83 -4.38 10.83 11.32
C ILE A 83 -3.29 10.74 10.24
N ARG A 84 -2.00 10.83 10.62
CA ARG A 84 -0.91 10.68 9.66
C ARG A 84 -0.72 9.24 9.21
N ALA A 85 -0.89 8.28 10.11
CA ALA A 85 -0.91 6.87 9.78
C ALA A 85 -2.02 6.57 8.76
N ALA A 86 -3.23 7.07 9.02
CA ALA A 86 -4.38 6.98 8.11
C ALA A 86 -4.05 7.49 6.71
N ILE A 87 -3.54 8.72 6.62
CA ILE A 87 -3.19 9.36 5.35
C ILE A 87 -2.11 8.55 4.63
N ASN A 88 -1.04 8.16 5.33
CA ASN A 88 0.07 7.43 4.72
C ASN A 88 -0.34 6.04 4.21
N VAL A 89 -1.13 5.30 4.99
CA VAL A 89 -1.65 3.99 4.58
C VAL A 89 -2.63 4.12 3.41
N PHE A 90 -3.50 5.14 3.43
CA PHE A 90 -4.39 5.42 2.32
C PHE A 90 -3.63 5.73 1.04
N VAL A 91 -2.66 6.65 1.12
CA VAL A 91 -1.81 7.06 -0.01
C VAL A 91 -1.04 5.87 -0.59
N PHE A 92 -0.53 4.99 0.27
CA PHE A 92 0.10 3.73 -0.15
C PHE A 92 -0.86 2.86 -0.98
N PHE A 93 -2.06 2.57 -0.45
CA PHE A 93 -3.03 1.73 -1.15
C PHE A 93 -3.53 2.36 -2.44
N VAL A 94 -3.76 3.68 -2.47
CA VAL A 94 -4.11 4.40 -3.70
C VAL A 94 -3.03 4.21 -4.76
N GLY A 95 -1.75 4.43 -4.42
CA GLY A 95 -0.63 4.24 -5.36
C GLY A 95 -0.54 2.80 -5.86
N MET A 96 -0.66 1.83 -4.96
CA MET A 96 -0.59 0.40 -5.27
C MET A 96 -1.73 -0.05 -6.18
N VAL A 97 -2.99 0.15 -5.78
CA VAL A 97 -4.17 -0.30 -6.54
C VAL A 97 -4.23 0.39 -7.90
N THR A 98 -3.99 1.70 -7.94
CA THR A 98 -4.06 2.47 -9.18
C THR A 98 -2.98 2.00 -10.16
N SER A 99 -1.75 1.84 -9.72
CA SER A 99 -0.64 1.39 -10.60
C SER A 99 -0.84 -0.05 -11.09
N TYR A 100 -1.32 -0.96 -10.24
CA TYR A 100 -1.62 -2.35 -10.60
C TYR A 100 -2.66 -2.43 -11.74
N TYR A 101 -3.73 -1.65 -11.66
CA TYR A 101 -4.77 -1.63 -12.70
C TYR A 101 -4.41 -0.79 -13.92
N LEU A 102 -3.63 0.29 -13.76
CA LEU A 102 -3.07 1.03 -14.90
C LEU A 102 -2.12 0.15 -15.71
N TYR A 103 -1.26 -0.64 -15.06
CA TYR A 103 -0.41 -1.62 -15.74
C TYR A 103 -1.24 -2.61 -16.54
N SER A 104 -2.31 -3.15 -15.93
CA SER A 104 -3.23 -4.07 -16.60
C SER A 104 -3.83 -3.44 -17.88
N LYS A 105 -4.26 -2.16 -17.78
CA LYS A 105 -4.87 -1.43 -18.90
C LYS A 105 -3.89 -1.13 -20.03
N PHE A 106 -2.71 -0.60 -19.70
CA PHE A 106 -1.78 -0.07 -20.71
C PHE A 106 -0.82 -1.12 -21.26
N ILE A 107 -0.43 -2.11 -20.46
CA ILE A 107 0.62 -3.07 -20.82
C ILE A 107 0.01 -4.44 -21.12
N ALA A 108 -0.89 -4.93 -20.26
CA ALA A 108 -1.53 -6.23 -20.48
C ALA A 108 -2.75 -6.18 -21.43
N GLY A 109 -3.19 -4.98 -21.84
CA GLY A 109 -4.30 -4.80 -22.77
C GLY A 109 -5.69 -5.18 -22.24
N PHE A 110 -5.82 -5.48 -20.94
CA PHE A 110 -7.07 -5.90 -20.32
C PHE A 110 -7.35 -5.15 -19.01
N PHE A 111 -8.59 -4.68 -18.83
CA PHE A 111 -9.00 -3.94 -17.64
C PHE A 111 -10.23 -4.58 -16.98
N PRO A 112 -10.07 -5.34 -15.88
CA PRO A 112 -11.19 -5.94 -15.15
C PRO A 112 -11.93 -4.87 -14.34
N ARG A 113 -12.90 -4.20 -14.97
CA ARG A 113 -13.60 -3.03 -14.43
C ARG A 113 -14.33 -3.29 -13.11
N SER A 114 -15.04 -4.42 -12.99
CA SER A 114 -15.78 -4.79 -11.77
C SER A 114 -14.82 -5.02 -10.59
N TYR A 115 -13.74 -5.76 -10.83
CA TYR A 115 -12.74 -6.06 -9.80
C TYR A 115 -12.02 -4.80 -9.34
N ALA A 116 -11.62 -3.93 -10.28
CA ALA A 116 -11.01 -2.65 -9.95
C ALA A 116 -11.92 -1.77 -9.07
N MET A 117 -13.23 -1.70 -9.37
CA MET A 117 -14.18 -0.92 -8.57
C MET A 117 -14.30 -1.43 -7.13
N THR A 118 -14.27 -2.75 -6.90
CA THR A 118 -14.25 -3.33 -5.55
C THR A 118 -13.00 -2.89 -4.77
N TRP A 119 -11.81 -2.97 -5.39
CA TRP A 119 -10.57 -2.58 -4.74
C TRP A 119 -10.43 -1.08 -4.51
N PHE A 120 -10.94 -0.25 -5.41
CA PHE A 120 -11.07 1.19 -5.17
C PHE A 120 -12.01 1.48 -3.99
N GLY A 121 -13.11 0.75 -3.87
CA GLY A 121 -14.03 0.86 -2.72
C GLY A 121 -13.36 0.51 -1.39
N ILE A 122 -12.64 -0.61 -1.33
CA ILE A 122 -11.87 -1.02 -0.14
C ILE A 122 -10.83 0.04 0.22
N THR A 123 -10.11 0.57 -0.77
CA THR A 123 -9.11 1.62 -0.57
C THR A 123 -9.72 2.89 0.00
N ALA A 124 -10.89 3.30 -0.49
CA ALA A 124 -11.61 4.48 -0.02
C ALA A 124 -12.05 4.38 1.45
N ILE A 125 -12.34 3.18 1.94
CA ILE A 125 -12.78 2.94 3.32
C ILE A 125 -11.59 2.82 4.29
N SER A 126 -10.38 2.48 3.79
CA SER A 126 -9.17 2.27 4.60
C SER A 126 -8.82 3.42 5.59
N PRO A 127 -9.02 4.72 5.28
CA PRO A 127 -8.75 5.79 6.24
C PRO A 127 -9.68 5.72 7.45
N CYS A 128 -10.95 5.36 7.27
CA CYS A 128 -11.93 5.32 8.34
C CYS A 128 -11.55 4.29 9.42
N SER A 129 -11.14 3.09 9.03
CA SER A 129 -10.71 2.05 9.99
C SER A 129 -9.52 2.48 10.84
N SER A 130 -8.60 3.26 10.29
CA SER A 130 -7.41 3.74 10.99
C SER A 130 -7.66 4.92 11.94
N ILE A 131 -8.81 5.59 11.84
CA ILE A 131 -9.20 6.71 12.73
C ILE A 131 -9.89 6.19 14.00
N PHE A 132 -10.56 5.04 13.93
CA PHE A 132 -11.26 4.43 15.07
C PHE A 132 -10.39 3.49 15.94
N THR A 133 -9.08 3.39 15.67
CA THR A 133 -8.10 2.61 16.45
C THR A 133 -7.09 3.52 17.14
#